data_AF-A0A821G653-F1
#
_entry.id   AF-A0A821G653-F1
#
_cell.length_a   1.000
_cell.length_b   1.000
_cell.length_c   1.000
_cell.angle_alpha   90.00
_cell.angle_beta   90.00
_cell.angle_gamma   90.00
#
_symmetry.space_group_name_H-M   'P 1'
#
loop_
_entity.id
_entity.type
_entity.pdbx_description
1 polymer ?
#
loop_
_entity_poly.entity_id
_entity_poly.type
_entity_poly.pdbx_seq_one_letter_code
_entity_poly.pdbx_strand_id
1 'polypeptide(L)'
;MSDQHELRCHRGFDLRIWLNNEKNLTINTCLCPPSFYGDMCQYQNQRVSLTIKFRVLSDSWSTLFAIIISLIDDSEERIIHSYEQFTYLS
;
A
#
# COMPACT_ATOMS: atom_id res chain seq x y z
N MET A 1 11.93 17.99 32.82
CA MET A 1 11.23 19.13 32.22
C MET A 1 11.08 18.79 30.75
N SER A 2 9.86 18.46 30.37
CA SER A 2 9.47 17.74 29.16
C SER A 2 9.75 18.52 27.88
N ASP A 3 10.31 17.88 26.86
CA ASP A 3 10.23 18.40 25.48
C ASP A 3 9.79 17.28 24.55
N GLN A 4 8.50 17.31 24.23
CA GLN A 4 7.83 16.42 23.28
C GLN A 4 8.30 16.79 21.88
N HIS A 5 9.40 16.20 21.43
CA HIS A 5 9.64 16.07 20.00
C HIS A 5 8.59 15.08 19.47
N GLU A 6 7.45 15.59 19.04
CA GLU A 6 6.55 14.88 18.13
C GLU A 6 7.44 14.32 17.01
N LEU A 7 7.56 12.99 16.90
CA LEU A 7 8.40 12.37 15.88
C LEU A 7 7.80 12.71 14.50
N ARG A 8 8.35 13.74 13.85
CA ARG A 8 7.98 14.20 12.49
C ARG A 8 7.83 13.04 11.51
N CYS A 9 8.70 12.04 11.62
CA CYS A 9 8.60 10.79 10.90
C CYS A 9 8.04 9.70 11.82
N HIS A 10 6.71 9.56 11.86
CA HIS A 10 5.98 8.70 12.82
C HIS A 10 6.68 7.36 13.12
N ARG A 11 6.79 6.49 12.10
CA ARG A 11 7.41 5.16 12.18
C ARG A 11 8.70 5.06 11.36
N GLY A 12 9.21 6.20 10.88
CA GLY A 12 10.34 6.28 9.95
C GLY A 12 11.55 6.98 10.57
N PHE A 13 12.58 7.18 9.74
CA PHE A 13 13.77 7.92 10.12
C PHE A 13 13.74 9.34 9.55
N ASP A 14 14.01 10.33 10.39
CA ASP A 14 14.22 11.73 9.95
C ASP A 14 15.60 11.85 9.31
N LEU A 15 15.63 12.19 8.02
CA LEU A 15 16.85 12.36 7.26
C LEU A 15 16.98 13.82 6.80
N ARG A 16 18.20 14.35 6.91
CA ARG A 16 18.62 15.57 6.22
C ARG A 16 19.47 15.18 5.01
N ILE A 17 19.00 15.50 3.82
CA ILE A 17 19.72 15.22 2.57
C ILE A 17 20.26 16.51 1.97
N TRP A 18 21.44 16.44 1.36
CA TRP A 18 22.05 17.54 0.63
C TRP A 18 21.65 17.48 -0.84
N LEU A 19 20.96 18.51 -1.32
CA LEU A 19 20.57 18.66 -2.72
C LEU A 19 21.70 19.31 -3.53
N ASN A 20 22.43 20.24 -2.91
CA ASN A 20 23.58 20.89 -3.52
C ASN A 20 24.60 21.25 -2.44
N ASN A 21 25.80 20.66 -2.54
CA ASN A 21 26.88 20.87 -1.57
C ASN A 21 27.49 22.27 -1.68
N GLU A 22 27.64 22.82 -2.89
CA GLU A 22 28.23 24.15 -3.12
C GLU A 22 27.35 25.27 -2.56
N LYS A 23 26.03 25.09 -2.64
CA LYS A 23 25.03 26.05 -2.14
C LYS A 23 24.57 25.75 -0.71
N ASN A 24 25.14 24.73 -0.06
CA ASN A 24 24.67 24.21 1.24
C ASN A 24 23.15 23.98 1.29
N LEU A 25 22.56 23.55 0.17
CA LEU A 25 21.11 23.35 0.07
C LEU A 25 20.75 21.97 0.63
N THR A 26 19.99 21.96 1.72
CA THR A 26 19.52 20.72 2.36
C THR A 26 18.00 20.67 2.46
N ILE A 27 17.44 19.47 2.45
CA ILE A 27 16.02 19.23 2.73
C ILE A 27 15.87 18.12 3.78
N ASN A 28 14.86 18.25 4.63
CA ASN A 28 14.45 17.23 5.58
C ASN A 28 13.38 16.35 4.95
N THR A 29 13.60 15.03 4.97
CA THR A 29 12.67 14.02 4.44
C THR A 29 12.54 12.86 5.42
N CYS A 30 11.56 11.99 5.22
CA CYS A 30 11.36 10.80 6.05
C CYS A 30 11.66 9.55 5.23
N LEU A 31 12.49 8.66 5.77
CA LEU A 31 12.64 7.31 5.22
C LEU A 31 11.64 6.38 5.90
N CYS A 32 10.63 5.93 5.15
CA CYS A 32 9.57 5.08 5.68
C CYS A 32 9.91 3.58 5.59
N PRO A 33 9.52 2.78 6.60
CA PRO A 33 9.56 1.32 6.49
C PRO A 33 8.55 0.82 5.43
N PRO A 34 8.68 -0.41 4.90
CA PRO A 34 7.85 -0.90 3.80
C PRO A 34 6.33 -0.89 4.05
N SER A 35 5.91 -0.92 5.32
CA SER A 35 4.51 -0.90 5.73
C SER A 35 3.95 0.50 5.99
N PHE A 36 4.70 1.58 5.73
CA PHE A 36 4.24 2.96 5.90
C PHE A 36 4.65 3.85 4.73
N TYR A 37 3.83 4.83 4.38
CA TYR A 37 4.08 5.77 3.28
C TYR A 37 3.54 7.18 3.58
N GLY A 38 3.80 8.12 2.67
CA GLY A 38 3.53 9.55 2.83
C GLY A 38 4.76 10.30 3.35
N ASP A 39 4.75 11.63 3.22
CA ASP A 39 5.91 12.50 3.53
C ASP A 39 6.37 12.43 5.00
N MET A 40 5.48 11.99 5.90
CA MET A 40 5.74 11.82 7.33
C MET A 40 5.57 10.37 7.79
N CYS A 41 5.49 9.41 6.86
CA CYS A 41 5.16 8.01 7.13
C CYS A 41 3.84 7.83 7.90
N GLN A 42 2.87 8.71 7.63
CA GLN A 42 1.60 8.79 8.35
C GLN A 42 0.59 7.71 7.92
N TYR A 43 0.75 7.14 6.72
CA TYR A 43 -0.18 6.15 6.19
C TYR A 43 0.40 4.75 6.33
N GLN A 44 -0.30 3.87 7.05
CA GLN A 44 0.06 2.47 7.09
C GLN A 44 -0.41 1.79 5.79
N ASN A 45 0.49 1.11 5.10
CA ASN A 45 0.13 0.18 4.03
C ASN A 45 -0.58 -1.02 4.66
N GLN A 46 -1.90 -1.06 4.52
CA GLN A 46 -2.70 -2.21 4.92
C GLN A 46 -2.69 -3.23 3.78
N ARG A 47 -1.77 -4.20 3.86
CA ARG A 47 -1.84 -5.36 2.97
C ARG A 47 -3.09 -6.17 3.31
N VAL A 48 -4.10 -6.11 2.45
CA VAL A 48 -5.27 -6.97 2.54
C VAL A 48 -4.89 -8.36 2.00
N SER A 49 -5.06 -9.40 2.82
CA SER A 49 -4.88 -10.79 2.37
C SER A 49 -6.24 -11.43 2.21
N LEU A 50 -6.55 -11.87 0.99
CA LEU A 50 -7.83 -12.48 0.64
C LEU A 50 -7.63 -13.94 0.25
N THR A 51 -8.25 -14.86 0.99
CA THR A 51 -8.27 -16.29 0.68
C THR A 51 -9.69 -16.69 0.28
N ILE A 52 -9.88 -17.11 -0.96
CA ILE A 52 -11.19 -17.50 -1.50
C ILE A 52 -11.22 -19.01 -1.69
N LYS A 53 -12.24 -19.66 -1.12
CA LYS A 53 -12.60 -21.05 -1.42
C LYS A 53 -13.97 -21.05 -2.06
N PHE A 54 -14.07 -21.49 -3.30
CA PHE A 54 -15.34 -21.67 -3.98
C PHE A 54 -15.55 -23.15 -4.29
N ARG A 55 -16.80 -23.59 -4.26
CA ARG A 55 -17.20 -24.94 -4.64
C ARG A 55 -18.01 -24.83 -5.92
N VAL A 56 -17.59 -25.56 -6.93
CA VAL A 56 -18.25 -25.55 -8.22
C VAL A 56 -19.40 -26.57 -8.17
N LEU A 57 -20.64 -26.12 -8.36
CA LEU A 57 -21.83 -26.97 -8.41
C LEU A 57 -22.10 -27.52 -9.83
N SER A 58 -21.15 -27.35 -10.75
CA SER A 58 -21.34 -27.76 -12.13
C SER A 58 -21.11 -29.26 -12.27
N ASP A 59 -22.10 -29.96 -12.83
CA ASP A 59 -21.97 -31.36 -13.26
C ASP A 59 -21.05 -31.52 -14.48
N SER A 60 -20.55 -30.41 -15.04
CA SER A 60 -19.63 -30.38 -16.17
C SER A 60 -18.18 -30.56 -15.74
N TRP A 61 -17.52 -31.60 -16.25
CA TRP A 61 -16.08 -31.74 -16.16
C TRP A 61 -15.39 -30.61 -16.95
N SER A 62 -14.39 -29.94 -16.38
CA SER A 62 -13.55 -28.94 -17.07
C SER A 62 -14.24 -27.60 -17.40
N THR A 63 -14.90 -26.97 -16.43
CA THR A 63 -15.41 -25.59 -16.58
C THR A 63 -14.32 -24.58 -16.24
N LEU A 64 -14.06 -23.62 -17.14
CA LEU A 64 -13.14 -22.51 -16.90
C LEU A 64 -13.86 -21.31 -16.27
N PHE A 65 -13.29 -20.79 -15.19
CA PHE A 65 -13.73 -19.58 -14.51
C PHE A 65 -12.67 -18.49 -14.66
N ALA A 66 -13.06 -17.31 -15.12
CA ALA A 66 -12.25 -16.11 -15.01
C ALA A 66 -12.63 -15.39 -13.71
N ILE A 67 -11.67 -15.23 -12.81
CA ILE A 67 -11.85 -14.56 -11.53
C ILE A 67 -11.11 -13.23 -11.59
N ILE A 68 -11.83 -12.15 -11.25
CA ILE A 68 -11.31 -10.78 -11.21
C ILE A 68 -11.54 -10.26 -9.80
N ILE A 69 -10.48 -9.80 -9.13
CA ILE A 69 -10.52 -9.25 -7.78
C ILE A 69 -10.02 -7.81 -7.86
N SER A 70 -10.79 -6.86 -7.32
CA SER A 70 -10.42 -5.44 -7.30
C SER A 70 -10.54 -4.87 -5.89
N LEU A 71 -9.54 -4.08 -5.48
CA LEU A 71 -9.62 -3.24 -4.29
C LEU A 71 -10.09 -1.85 -4.75
N ILE A 72 -11.30 -1.47 -4.35
CA ILE A 72 -11.97 -0.25 -4.79
C ILE A 72 -12.21 0.64 -3.57
N ASP A 73 -11.92 1.93 -3.69
CA ASP A 73 -12.34 2.94 -2.73
C ASP A 73 -13.77 3.41 -3.01
N ASP A 74 -14.58 3.55 -1.97
CA ASP A 74 -15.99 3.96 -2.04
C ASP A 74 -16.16 5.46 -1.76
N SER A 75 -15.07 6.23 -1.84
CA SER A 75 -15.12 7.69 -1.86
C SER A 75 -15.72 8.22 -3.17
N GLU A 76 -15.97 9.54 -3.23
CA GLU A 76 -16.66 10.23 -4.34
C GLU A 76 -16.13 9.87 -5.74
N GLU A 77 -14.85 9.48 -5.83
CA GLU A 77 -14.24 8.91 -7.03
C GLU A 77 -13.96 7.43 -6.78
N ARG A 78 -14.68 6.52 -7.47
CA ARG A 78 -14.44 5.07 -7.44
C ARG A 78 -13.06 4.72 -8.00
N ILE A 79 -12.03 4.88 -7.18
CA ILE A 79 -10.64 4.62 -7.56
C ILE A 79 -10.33 3.13 -7.35
N ILE A 80 -9.80 2.48 -8.39
CA ILE A 80 -9.26 1.12 -8.29
C ILE A 80 -7.82 1.22 -7.78
N HIS A 81 -7.58 0.74 -6.56
CA HIS A 81 -6.24 0.73 -5.97
C HIS A 81 -5.37 -0.43 -6.45
N SER A 82 -5.99 -1.60 -6.70
CA SER A 82 -5.31 -2.78 -7.21
C SER A 82 -6.29 -3.73 -7.87
N TYR A 83 -5.82 -4.52 -8.83
CA TYR A 83 -6.60 -5.58 -9.45
C TYR A 83 -5.76 -6.85 -9.66
N GLU A 84 -6.42 -8.00 -9.61
CA GLU A 84 -5.83 -9.32 -9.88
C GLU A 84 -6.80 -10.11 -10.76
N GLN A 85 -6.27 -10.83 -11.75
CA GLN A 85 -7.06 -11.70 -12.63
C GLN A 85 -6.38 -13.06 -12.77
N PHE A 86 -7.16 -14.11 -12.61
CA PHE A 86 -6.68 -15.48 -12.83
C PHE A 86 -7.80 -16.38 -13.35
N THR A 87 -7.40 -17.45 -14.02
CA THR A 87 -8.31 -18.49 -14.49
C THR A 87 -8.25 -19.70 -13.57
N TYR A 88 -9.41 -20.26 -13.23
CA TYR A 88 -9.51 -21.53 -12.51
C TYR A 88 -10.24 -22.57 -13.34
N LEU A 89 -9.68 -23.76 -13.41
CA LEU A 89 -10.31 -24.90 -14.05
C LEU A 89 -10.88 -25.83 -12.97
N SER A 90 -12.18 -26.11 -13.05
CA SER A 90 -12.87 -27.02 -12.13
C SER A 90 -12.86 -28.46 -12.61
#